data_AF-A0A520K9C4-F1
#
_entry.id   AF-A0A520K9C4-F1
#
_cell.length_a   1.000
_cell.length_b   1.000
_cell.length_c   1.000
_cell.angle_alpha   90.00
_cell.angle_beta   90.00
_cell.angle_gamma   90.00
#
_symmetry.space_group_name_H-M   'P 1'
#
loop_
_entity.id
_entity.type
_entity.pdbx_description
1 polymer ?
#
loop_
_entity_poly.entity_id
_entity_poly.type
_entity_poly.pdbx_seq_one_letter_code
_entity_poly.pdbx_strand_id
1 'polypeptide(L)'
;MTVEKIKGKMNGKALDGILEWLRDSQWHYLDEIKGDIPLPRNTIDGVIRLLNEISFIEFDEENYKARIKPLGLEFLELPCDPQNARC
;
A
#
# COMPACT_ATOMS: atom_id res chain seq x y z
N MET A 1 -19.97 -4.02 14.81
CA MET A 1 -18.76 -4.76 14.38
C MET A 1 -17.59 -3.81 14.54
N THR A 2 -16.66 -4.19 15.40
CA THR A 2 -15.80 -3.25 16.13
C THR A 2 -14.51 -2.99 15.35
N VAL A 3 -14.21 -1.72 15.11
CA VAL A 3 -13.00 -1.17 14.45
C VAL A 3 -11.68 -1.47 15.22
N GLU A 4 -11.76 -2.22 16.32
CA GLU A 4 -10.66 -2.47 17.26
C GLU A 4 -9.74 -3.64 16.88
N LYS A 5 -10.04 -4.39 15.82
CA LYS A 5 -9.22 -5.57 15.41
C LYS A 5 -8.15 -5.29 14.35
N ILE A 6 -8.02 -4.06 13.84
CA ILE A 6 -6.95 -3.68 12.90
C ILE A 6 -5.72 -3.13 13.67
N LYS A 7 -5.45 -3.68 14.86
CA LYS A 7 -4.22 -3.42 15.63
C LYS A 7 -3.26 -4.62 15.57
N GLY A 8 -3.32 -5.38 14.48
CA GLY A 8 -2.43 -6.50 14.20
C GLY A 8 -1.33 -6.07 13.25
N LYS A 9 -0.29 -5.42 13.77
CA LYS A 9 1.07 -5.41 13.19
C LYS A 9 1.11 -5.21 11.67
N MET A 10 0.65 -4.06 11.18
CA MET A 10 1.03 -3.61 9.85
C MET A 10 2.51 -3.23 9.92
N ASN A 11 3.40 -4.19 9.62
CA ASN A 11 4.83 -3.91 9.47
C ASN A 11 4.96 -2.90 8.31
N GLY A 12 5.69 -1.80 8.49
CA GLY A 12 5.96 -0.84 7.40
C GLY A 12 6.37 -1.53 6.09
N LYS A 13 7.15 -2.62 6.19
CA LYS A 13 7.55 -3.51 5.09
C LYS A 13 6.42 -3.96 4.14
N ALA A 14 5.19 -4.11 4.63
CA ALA A 14 4.03 -4.48 3.83
C ALA A 14 3.54 -3.31 2.96
N LEU A 15 3.49 -2.11 3.55
CA LEU A 15 3.20 -0.88 2.84
C LEU A 15 4.28 -0.57 1.82
N ASP A 16 5.55 -0.66 2.25
CA ASP A 16 6.71 -0.50 1.37
C ASP A 16 6.60 -1.46 0.19
N GLY A 17 6.34 -2.76 0.42
CA GLY A 17 6.21 -3.74 -0.66
C GLY A 17 5.08 -3.45 -1.66
N ILE A 18 3.90 -3.00 -1.20
CA ILE A 18 2.79 -2.63 -2.08
C ILE A 18 3.15 -1.38 -2.90
N LEU A 19 3.71 -0.36 -2.25
CA LEU A 19 4.06 0.89 -2.90
C LEU A 19 5.24 0.73 -3.86
N GLU A 20 6.22 -0.13 -3.53
CA GLU A 20 7.29 -0.54 -4.43
C GLU A 20 6.75 -1.26 -5.67
N TRP A 21 5.75 -2.15 -5.52
CA TRP A 21 5.10 -2.81 -6.65
C TRP A 21 4.42 -1.81 -7.59
N LEU A 22 3.81 -0.78 -7.02
CA LEU A 22 3.09 0.27 -7.75
C LEU A 22 4.00 1.42 -8.21
N ARG A 23 5.30 1.39 -7.91
CA ARG A 23 6.24 2.50 -8.14
C ARG A 23 6.33 2.92 -9.61
N ASP A 24 6.12 1.99 -10.53
CA ASP A 24 6.14 2.26 -11.98
C ASP A 24 4.97 3.17 -12.44
N SER A 25 4.05 3.51 -11.53
CA SER A 25 2.88 4.34 -11.82
C SER A 25 2.00 3.79 -12.94
N GLN A 26 2.08 2.48 -13.18
CA GLN A 26 1.21 1.75 -14.08
C GLN A 26 0.06 1.09 -13.32
N TRP A 27 -0.90 0.60 -14.08
CA TRP A 27 -2.02 -0.16 -13.54
C TRP A 27 -1.63 -1.61 -13.33
N HIS A 28 -1.89 -2.09 -12.12
CA HIS A 28 -1.47 -3.41 -11.64
C HIS A 28 -2.66 -4.17 -11.06
N TYR A 29 -2.83 -5.44 -11.41
CA TYR A 29 -3.94 -6.23 -10.87
C TYR A 29 -3.67 -6.59 -9.40
N LEU A 30 -4.69 -6.43 -8.56
CA LEU A 30 -4.56 -6.76 -7.14
C LEU A 30 -4.26 -8.24 -6.90
N ASP A 31 -4.70 -9.15 -7.77
CA ASP A 31 -4.40 -10.57 -7.63
C ASP A 31 -2.90 -10.88 -7.81
N GLU A 32 -2.20 -10.11 -8.66
CA GLU A 32 -0.75 -10.25 -8.83
C GLU A 32 -0.01 -9.76 -7.58
N ILE A 33 -0.38 -8.58 -7.08
CA ILE A 33 0.15 -8.00 -5.84
C ILE A 33 -0.07 -8.97 -4.66
N LYS A 34 -1.26 -9.59 -4.59
CA LYS A 34 -1.61 -10.58 -3.55
C LYS A 34 -0.87 -11.91 -3.70
N GLY A 35 -0.40 -12.24 -4.89
CA GLY A 35 0.41 -13.43 -5.14
C GLY A 35 1.87 -13.24 -4.71
N ASP A 36 2.40 -12.04 -4.87
CA ASP A 36 3.80 -11.72 -4.62
C ASP A 36 4.07 -11.34 -3.14
N ILE A 37 3.08 -10.71 -2.49
CA ILE A 37 3.23 -10.24 -1.11
C ILE A 37 2.76 -11.31 -0.12
N PRO A 38 3.61 -11.74 0.85
CA PRO A 38 3.28 -12.79 1.82
C PRO A 38 2.37 -12.25 2.95
N LEU A 39 1.20 -11.72 2.60
CA LEU A 39 0.21 -11.19 3.53
C LEU A 39 -1.17 -11.79 3.28
N PRO A 40 -2.04 -11.81 4.30
CA PRO A 40 -3.43 -12.22 4.11
C PRO A 40 -4.13 -11.32 3.09
N ARG A 41 -4.91 -11.93 2.19
CA ARG A 41 -5.65 -11.18 1.15
C ARG A 41 -6.53 -10.06 1.72
N ASN A 42 -7.17 -10.30 2.87
CA ASN A 42 -7.98 -9.29 3.58
C ASN A 42 -7.14 -8.12 4.11
N THR A 43 -5.89 -8.37 4.52
CA THR A 43 -4.99 -7.31 4.99
C THR A 43 -4.56 -6.43 3.82
N ILE A 44 -4.19 -7.04 2.68
CA ILE A 44 -3.83 -6.29 1.47
C ILE A 44 -5.00 -5.43 1.00
N ASP A 45 -6.22 -5.98 0.98
CA ASP A 45 -7.43 -5.24 0.61
C ASP A 45 -7.66 -4.02 1.52
N GLY A 46 -7.49 -4.18 2.83
CA GLY A 46 -7.55 -3.08 3.79
C GLY A 46 -6.48 -2.02 3.55
N VAL A 47 -5.26 -2.41 3.18
CA VAL A 47 -4.18 -1.47 2.85
C VAL A 47 -4.46 -0.71 1.56
N ILE A 48 -4.90 -1.38 0.50
CA ILE A 48 -5.27 -0.73 -0.77
C ILE A 48 -6.39 0.28 -0.53
N ARG A 49 -7.43 -0.10 0.23
CA ARG A 49 -8.51 0.82 0.59
C ARG A 49 -8.02 2.04 1.36
N LEU A 50 -7.16 1.84 2.36
CA LEU A 50 -6.57 2.94 3.12
C LEU A 50 -5.73 3.87 2.22
N LEU A 51 -4.86 3.31 1.38
CA LEU A 51 -4.02 4.07 0.45
C LEU A 51 -4.86 4.87 -0.56
N ASN A 52 -5.98 4.31 -1.00
CA ASN A 52 -6.93 5.00 -1.88
C ASN A 52 -7.66 6.13 -1.14
N GLU A 53 -8.07 5.90 0.12
CA GLU A 53 -8.72 6.91 0.96
C GLU A 53 -7.83 8.14 1.19
N ILE A 54 -6.53 7.92 1.45
CA ILE A 54 -5.55 9.02 1.60
C ILE A 54 -5.03 9.56 0.26
N SER A 55 -5.63 9.14 -0.87
CA SER A 55 -5.26 9.57 -2.24
C SER A 55 -3.82 9.27 -2.66
N PHE A 56 -3.17 8.28 -2.04
CA PHE A 56 -1.81 7.84 -2.41
C PHE A 56 -1.84 6.92 -3.63
N ILE A 57 -2.90 6.14 -3.77
CA ILE A 57 -3.13 5.28 -4.93
C ILE A 57 -4.51 5.57 -5.52
N GLU A 58 -4.73 5.10 -6.73
CA GLU A 58 -6.02 5.01 -7.39
C GLU A 58 -6.40 3.53 -7.48
N PHE A 59 -7.55 3.18 -6.95
CA PHE A 59 -8.09 1.83 -6.99
C PHE A 59 -9.29 1.77 -7.93
N ASP A 60 -9.18 0.94 -8.96
CA ASP A 60 -10.23 0.63 -9.91
C ASP A 60 -10.96 -0.63 -9.44
N GLU A 61 -12.13 -0.44 -8.82
CA GLU A 61 -12.95 -1.54 -8.28
C GLU A 61 -13.51 -2.44 -9.39
N GLU A 62 -13.76 -1.88 -10.58
CA GLU A 62 -14.38 -2.60 -11.70
C GLU A 62 -13.45 -3.66 -12.31
N ASN A 63 -12.17 -3.32 -12.54
CA ASN A 63 -11.17 -4.23 -13.10
C ASN A 63 -10.21 -4.79 -12.04
N TYR A 64 -10.42 -4.44 -10.78
CA TYR A 64 -9.61 -4.89 -9.64
C TYR A 64 -8.12 -4.54 -9.79
N LYS A 65 -7.85 -3.28 -10.13
CA LYS A 65 -6.50 -2.75 -10.38
C LYS A 65 -6.15 -1.60 -9.46
N ALA A 66 -4.87 -1.46 -9.13
CA ALA A 66 -4.35 -0.30 -8.40
C ALA A 66 -3.21 0.35 -9.19
N ARG A 67 -3.03 1.65 -8.96
CA ARG A 67 -1.92 2.45 -9.49
C ARG A 67 -1.51 3.50 -8.45
N ILE A 68 -0.22 3.76 -8.28
CA ILE A 68 0.22 4.86 -7.40
C ILE A 68 -0.11 6.22 -8.03
N LYS A 69 -0.60 7.16 -7.22
CA LYS A 69 -0.82 8.55 -7.63
C LYS A 69 0.47 9.36 -7.37
N PRO A 70 0.64 10.52 -8.02
CA PRO A 70 1.82 11.37 -7.81
C PRO A 70 2.10 11.65 -6.32
N LEU A 71 1.05 11.90 -5.52
CA LEU A 71 1.16 12.12 -4.08
C LEU A 71 1.79 10.93 -3.32
N GLY A 72 1.41 9.71 -3.68
CA GLY A 72 1.98 8.50 -3.08
C GLY A 72 3.42 8.26 -3.53
N LEU A 73 3.75 8.64 -4.77
CA LEU A 73 5.11 8.55 -5.30
C LEU A 73 6.04 9.55 -4.60
N GLU A 74 5.59 10.79 -4.41
CA GLU A 74 6.34 11.79 -3.64
C GLU A 74 6.61 11.34 -2.20
N PHE A 75 5.65 10.63 -1.58
CA PHE A 75 5.84 10.05 -0.25
C PHE A 75 6.94 8.96 -0.21
N LEU A 76 7.09 8.17 -1.28
CA LEU A 76 8.18 7.18 -1.41
C LEU A 76 9.55 7.83 -1.61
N GLU A 77 9.60 9.00 -2.24
CA GLU A 77 10.84 9.72 -2.52
C GLU A 77 11.32 10.58 -1.34
N LEU A 78 10.53 10.69 -0.27
CA LEU A 78 10.95 11.40 0.93
C LEU A 78 12.17 10.71 1.53
N PRO A 79 13.32 11.41 1.67
CA PRO A 79 14.48 10.83 2.33
C PRO A 79 14.10 10.45 3.76
N CYS A 80 14.36 9.20 4.14
CA CYS A 80 14.21 8.77 5.52
C CYS A 80 15.04 9.71 6.39
N ASP A 81 14.39 10.48 7.25
CA ASP A 81 15.05 11.54 8.01
C ASP A 81 16.17 10.91 8.85
N PRO A 82 17.45 11.25 8.61
CA PRO A 82 18.57 10.61 9.30
C PRO A 82 18.60 10.92 10.81
N GLN A 83 17.70 11.77 11.32
CA GLN A 83 17.66 12.15 12.73
C GLN A 83 16.70 11.30 13.59
N ASN A 84 15.90 10.39 13.02
CA ASN A 84 15.01 9.49 13.77
C ASN A 84 15.50 8.03 13.75
N ALA A 85 16.81 7.83 13.92
CA ALA A 85 17.49 6.54 13.91
C ALA A 85 16.92 5.54 14.94
N ARG A 86 15.96 4.72 14.47
CA ARG A 86 15.74 3.32 14.86
C ARG A 86 15.02 2.62 13.71
N CYS A 87 15.74 2.48 12.60
CA CYS A 87 15.50 1.39 11.65
C CYS A 87 16.03 0.08 12.26
#